data_AF-A0A0M4CPZ5-F1
#
_entry.id   AF-A0A0M4CPZ5-F1
#
_cell.length_a   1.000
_cell.length_b   1.000
_cell.length_c   1.000
_cell.angle_alpha   90.00
_cell.angle_beta   90.00
_cell.angle_gamma   90.00
#
_symmetry.space_group_name_H-M   'P 1'
#
loop_
_entity.id
_entity.type
_entity.pdbx_description
1 polymer ?
#
loop_
_entity_poly.entity_id
_entity_poly.type
_entity_poly.pdbx_seq_one_letter_code
_entity_poly.pdbx_strand_id
1 'polypeptide(L)'
;MSGPLKNARHEKFAQERAKGNSVDRSYVAAGFRANRGNAARLNANESVQARIAELQSRAAEKTVVTVADIAKQLDEDREFARKNKQSSAAVSATLGKAKVLGLLPDRHEHTGRNGAPIEYRNLSDEEIEARIRAHEAARGVDTD
;
A
#
# COMPACT_ATOMS: atom_id res chain seq x y z
N MET A 1 -9.28 15.69 -16.79
CA MET A 1 -8.60 16.09 -15.54
C MET A 1 -9.22 17.38 -15.07
N SER A 2 -9.70 17.44 -13.83
CA SER A 2 -10.38 18.61 -13.30
C SER A 2 -9.40 19.40 -12.43
N GLY A 3 -9.06 20.62 -12.84
CA GLY A 3 -8.18 21.49 -12.08
C GLY A 3 -8.71 21.83 -10.67
N PRO A 4 -7.95 22.58 -9.87
CA PRO A 4 -8.36 23.00 -8.54
C PRO A 4 -9.78 23.60 -8.53
N LEU A 5 -10.58 23.27 -7.51
CA LEU A 5 -11.93 23.82 -7.38
C LEU A 5 -11.87 25.35 -7.21
N LYS A 6 -12.80 26.06 -7.86
CA LYS A 6 -12.89 27.53 -7.81
C LYS A 6 -13.00 28.08 -6.38
N ASN A 7 -13.70 27.36 -5.51
CA ASN A 7 -13.80 27.73 -4.10
C ASN A 7 -12.62 27.12 -3.33
N ALA A 8 -11.72 27.96 -2.84
CA ALA A 8 -10.53 27.56 -2.09
C ALA A 8 -10.85 26.70 -0.86
N ARG A 9 -11.97 26.94 -0.18
CA ARG A 9 -12.38 26.13 0.98
C ARG A 9 -12.89 24.75 0.55
N HIS A 10 -13.53 24.64 -0.61
CA HIS A 10 -13.94 23.34 -1.15
C HIS A 10 -12.71 22.54 -1.64
N GLU A 11 -11.75 23.21 -2.27
CA GLU A 11 -10.47 22.58 -2.63
C GLU A 11 -9.72 22.09 -1.39
N LYS A 12 -9.63 22.91 -0.34
CA LYS A 12 -9.00 22.50 0.93
C LYS A 12 -9.74 21.34 1.58
N PHE A 13 -11.08 21.32 1.54
CA PHE A 13 -11.88 20.19 2.00
C PHE A 13 -11.56 18.92 1.23
N ALA A 14 -11.50 18.99 -0.11
CA ALA A 14 -11.17 17.85 -0.97
C ALA A 14 -9.76 17.31 -0.69
N GLN A 15 -8.77 18.20 -0.49
CA GLN A 15 -7.41 17.82 -0.10
C GLN A 15 -7.37 17.09 1.25
N GLU A 16 -8.07 17.60 2.25
CA GLU A 16 -8.14 16.95 3.56
C GLU A 16 -8.85 15.59 3.50
N ARG A 17 -9.88 15.44 2.67
CA ARG A 17 -10.53 14.14 2.43
C ARG A 17 -9.60 13.16 1.73
N ALA A 18 -8.85 13.61 0.73
CA ALA A 18 -7.90 12.78 -0.01
C ALA A 18 -6.76 12.25 0.89
N LYS A 19 -6.38 13.00 1.95
CA LYS A 19 -5.43 12.55 2.98
C LYS A 19 -5.99 11.49 3.95
N GLY A 20 -7.28 11.15 3.86
CA GLY A 20 -7.94 10.15 4.70
C GLY A 20 -8.65 10.70 5.95
N ASN A 21 -8.73 12.03 6.13
CA ASN A 21 -9.46 12.60 7.26
C ASN A 21 -10.98 12.38 7.14
N SER A 22 -11.65 12.18 8.29
CA SER A 22 -13.11 12.08 8.34
C SER A 22 -13.79 13.36 7.80
N VAL A 23 -14.99 13.23 7.23
CA VAL A 23 -15.77 14.36 6.67
C VAL A 23 -15.86 15.55 7.62
N ASP A 24 -16.20 15.32 8.89
CA ASP A 24 -16.33 16.39 9.89
C ASP A 24 -15.01 17.13 10.12
N ARG A 25 -13.91 16.40 10.28
CA ARG A 25 -12.56 16.97 10.46
C ARG A 25 -12.10 17.74 9.22
N SER A 26 -12.30 17.18 8.02
CA SER A 26 -11.96 17.86 6.76
C SER A 26 -12.72 19.16 6.59
N TYR A 27 -13.99 19.21 7.03
CA TYR A 27 -14.82 20.41 6.97
C TYR A 27 -14.30 21.52 7.88
N VAL A 28 -13.95 21.18 9.12
CA VAL A 28 -13.37 22.14 10.06
C VAL A 28 -11.98 22.59 9.61
N ALA A 29 -11.13 21.67 9.15
CA ALA A 29 -9.78 21.98 8.65
C ALA A 29 -9.79 22.87 7.39
N ALA A 30 -10.84 22.75 6.56
CA ALA A 30 -11.13 23.65 5.44
C ALA A 30 -11.58 25.07 5.88
N GLY A 31 -11.68 25.30 7.19
CA GLY A 31 -12.04 26.57 7.80
C GLY A 31 -13.54 26.77 7.96
N PHE A 32 -14.37 25.74 7.80
CA PHE A 32 -15.80 25.83 8.08
C PHE A 32 -16.12 25.68 9.56
N ARG A 33 -17.18 26.35 10.01
CA ARG A 33 -17.73 26.10 11.35
C ARG A 33 -18.31 24.70 11.38
N ALA A 34 -18.02 23.94 12.44
CA ALA A 34 -18.47 22.56 12.60
C ALA A 34 -19.99 22.45 12.40
N ASN A 35 -20.39 21.68 11.40
CA ASN A 35 -21.78 21.38 11.09
C ASN A 35 -21.82 20.10 10.24
N ARG A 36 -22.27 18.99 10.85
CA ARG A 36 -22.28 17.66 10.20
C ARG A 36 -23.14 17.61 8.95
N GLY A 37 -24.33 18.24 8.97
CA GLY A 37 -25.24 18.24 7.82
C GLY A 37 -24.66 18.96 6.61
N ASN A 38 -24.02 20.11 6.83
CA ASN A 38 -23.35 20.84 5.75
C ASN A 38 -22.08 20.12 5.27
N ALA A 39 -21.33 19.50 6.17
CA ALA A 39 -20.16 18.69 5.80
C ALA A 39 -20.56 17.49 4.92
N ALA A 40 -21.63 16.79 5.28
CA ALA A 40 -22.18 15.68 4.48
C ALA A 40 -22.66 16.17 3.11
N ARG A 41 -23.38 17.30 3.04
CA ARG A 41 -23.83 17.89 1.76
C ARG A 41 -22.65 18.29 0.87
N LEU A 42 -21.60 18.89 1.45
CA LEU A 42 -20.40 19.24 0.68
C LEU A 42 -19.67 17.99 0.19
N ASN A 43 -19.58 16.97 1.03
CA ASN A 43 -19.00 15.69 0.62
C ASN A 43 -19.79 15.03 -0.51
N ALA A 44 -21.12 15.14 -0.53
CA ALA A 44 -21.95 14.58 -1.60
C ALA A 44 -21.90 15.37 -2.93
N ASN A 45 -21.25 16.54 -2.96
CA ASN A 45 -21.16 17.34 -4.17
C ASN A 45 -20.28 16.65 -5.22
N GLU A 46 -20.81 16.47 -6.44
CA GLU A 46 -20.12 15.75 -7.53
C GLU A 46 -18.74 16.33 -7.88
N SER A 47 -18.62 17.66 -7.93
CA SER A 47 -17.34 18.32 -8.24
C SER A 47 -16.29 18.06 -7.16
N VAL A 48 -16.73 17.98 -5.90
CA VAL A 48 -15.85 17.68 -4.75
C VAL A 48 -15.46 16.21 -4.75
N GLN A 49 -16.40 15.29 -4.99
CA GLN A 49 -16.12 13.85 -5.11
C GLN A 49 -15.14 13.55 -6.24
N ALA A 50 -15.37 14.11 -7.44
CA ALA A 50 -14.47 13.95 -8.58
C ALA A 50 -13.05 14.45 -8.25
N ARG A 51 -12.95 15.57 -7.51
CA ARG A 51 -11.67 16.12 -7.08
C ARG A 51 -10.98 15.24 -6.05
N ILE A 52 -11.71 14.71 -5.06
CA ILE A 52 -11.17 13.77 -4.07
C ILE A 52 -10.61 12.52 -4.77
N ALA A 53 -11.38 11.94 -5.69
CA ALA A 53 -10.97 10.77 -6.46
C ALA A 53 -9.69 11.04 -7.27
N GLU A 54 -9.61 12.17 -7.98
CA GLU A 54 -8.39 12.55 -8.72
C GLU A 54 -7.18 12.67 -7.80
N LEU A 55 -7.32 13.33 -6.64
CA LEU A 55 -6.24 13.49 -5.68
C LEU A 55 -5.80 12.14 -5.09
N GLN A 56 -6.74 11.23 -4.83
CA GLN A 56 -6.44 9.89 -4.34
C GLN A 56 -5.75 9.03 -5.41
N SER A 57 -6.19 9.07 -6.67
CA SER A 57 -5.54 8.36 -7.78
C SER A 57 -4.10 8.86 -7.96
N ARG A 58 -3.87 10.17 -7.93
CA ARG A 58 -2.52 10.74 -8.01
C ARG A 58 -1.64 10.38 -6.81
N ALA A 59 -2.22 10.26 -5.62
CA ALA A 59 -1.50 9.82 -4.43
C ALA A 59 -1.14 8.33 -4.51
N ALA A 60 -2.06 7.50 -5.02
CA ALA A 60 -1.85 6.08 -5.27
C ALA A 60 -0.74 5.85 -6.30
N GLU A 61 -0.75 6.57 -7.43
CA GLU A 61 0.33 6.53 -8.44
C GLU A 61 1.71 6.83 -7.85
N LYS A 62 1.79 7.72 -6.85
CA LYS A 62 3.06 8.04 -6.17
C LYS A 62 3.46 7.04 -5.09
N THR A 63 2.54 6.19 -4.65
CA THR A 63 2.77 5.20 -3.58
C THR A 63 3.09 3.82 -4.16
N VAL A 64 2.83 3.60 -5.46
CA VAL A 64 3.28 2.40 -6.17
C VAL A 64 4.77 2.53 -6.48
N VAL A 65 5.59 1.88 -5.65
CA VAL A 65 7.00 1.66 -5.98
C VAL A 65 7.07 0.50 -6.97
N THR A 66 7.54 0.78 -8.19
CA THR A 66 7.68 -0.22 -9.24
C THR A 66 9.01 -0.95 -9.16
N VAL A 67 9.13 -2.09 -9.87
CA VAL A 67 10.42 -2.78 -10.03
C VAL A 67 11.47 -1.87 -10.68
N ALA A 68 11.06 -0.99 -11.60
CA ALA A 68 11.95 -0.01 -12.22
C ALA A 68 12.47 1.03 -11.21
N ASP A 69 11.61 1.47 -10.28
CA ASP A 69 12.01 2.41 -9.23
C ASP A 69 13.05 1.79 -8.29
N ILE A 70 12.83 0.55 -7.85
CA ILE A 70 13.79 -0.18 -7.01
C ILE A 70 15.10 -0.43 -7.76
N ALA A 71 15.03 -0.83 -9.04
CA ALA A 71 16.21 -1.05 -9.85
C ALA A 71 17.05 0.23 -10.01
N LYS A 72 16.40 1.40 -10.14
CA LYS A 72 17.06 2.70 -10.18
C LYS A 72 17.71 3.06 -8.85
N GLN A 73 16.99 2.90 -7.73
CA GLN A 73 17.55 3.14 -6.40
C GLN A 73 18.80 2.28 -6.13
N LEU A 74 18.78 1.02 -6.56
CA LEU A 74 19.93 0.12 -6.43
C LEU A 74 21.13 0.53 -7.29
N ASP A 75 20.91 1.19 -8.44
CA ASP A 75 22.02 1.78 -9.21
C ASP A 75 22.63 2.98 -8.48
N GLU A 76 21.79 3.85 -7.91
CA GLU A 76 22.23 5.02 -7.13
C GLU A 76 23.03 4.58 -5.88
N ASP A 77 22.53 3.58 -5.14
CA ASP A 77 23.22 2.99 -3.99
C ASP A 77 24.54 2.34 -4.38
N ARG A 78 24.58 1.65 -5.53
CA ARG A 78 25.81 1.04 -6.05
C ARG A 78 26.85 2.09 -6.41
N GLU A 79 26.46 3.19 -7.03
CA GLU A 79 27.36 4.30 -7.32
C GLU A 79 27.87 4.97 -6.04
N PHE A 80 26.99 5.18 -5.06
CA PHE A 80 27.35 5.74 -3.76
C PHE A 80 28.35 4.83 -3.03
N ALA A 81 28.11 3.52 -2.99
CA ALA A 81 29.02 2.55 -2.40
C ALA A 81 30.41 2.55 -3.08
N ARG A 82 30.45 2.67 -4.42
CA ARG A 82 31.71 2.79 -5.17
C ARG A 82 32.49 4.05 -4.80
N LYS A 83 31.81 5.20 -4.70
CA LYS A 83 32.44 6.48 -4.27
C LYS A 83 33.05 6.35 -2.87
N ASN A 84 32.41 5.61 -1.98
CA ASN A 84 32.88 5.35 -0.63
C ASN A 84 33.86 4.18 -0.50
N LYS A 85 34.31 3.59 -1.62
CA LYS A 85 35.21 2.42 -1.65
C LYS A 85 34.65 1.20 -0.91
N GLN A 86 33.33 1.09 -0.79
CA GLN A 86 32.63 -0.04 -0.18
C GLN A 86 32.27 -1.08 -1.24
N SER A 87 33.28 -1.85 -1.68
CA SER A 87 33.09 -2.83 -2.76
C SER A 87 32.04 -3.89 -2.45
N SER A 88 31.95 -4.37 -1.20
CA SER A 88 30.94 -5.36 -0.78
C SER A 88 29.51 -4.83 -0.90
N ALA A 89 29.28 -3.57 -0.51
CA ALA A 89 27.98 -2.92 -0.65
C ALA A 89 27.60 -2.71 -2.13
N ALA A 90 28.55 -2.33 -2.98
CA ALA A 90 28.32 -2.19 -4.42
C ALA A 90 27.96 -3.53 -5.10
N VAL A 91 28.59 -4.63 -4.69
CA VAL A 91 28.24 -5.98 -5.15
C VAL A 91 26.85 -6.37 -4.65
N SER A 92 26.54 -6.10 -3.38
CA SER A 92 25.24 -6.39 -2.77
C SER A 92 24.10 -5.66 -3.48
N ALA A 93 24.28 -4.38 -3.82
CA ALA A 93 23.31 -3.62 -4.61
C ALA A 93 23.12 -4.20 -6.03
N THR A 94 24.21 -4.65 -6.67
CA THR A 94 24.14 -5.31 -7.99
C THR A 94 23.35 -6.63 -7.91
N LEU A 95 23.58 -7.44 -6.86
CA LEU A 95 22.86 -8.68 -6.63
C LEU A 95 21.38 -8.42 -6.32
N GLY A 96 21.07 -7.44 -5.46
CA GLY A 96 19.71 -7.01 -5.18
C GLY A 96 18.97 -6.62 -6.47
N LYS A 97 19.64 -5.90 -7.37
CA LYS A 97 19.06 -5.49 -8.65
C LYS A 97 18.76 -6.68 -9.55
N ALA A 98 19.68 -7.64 -9.62
CA ALA A 98 19.46 -8.87 -10.38
C ALA A 98 18.29 -9.71 -9.83
N LYS A 99 18.09 -9.73 -8.51
CA LYS A 99 16.94 -10.41 -7.88
C LYS A 99 15.60 -9.77 -8.26
N VAL A 100 15.46 -8.44 -8.11
CA VAL A 100 14.19 -7.76 -8.44
C VAL A 100 13.85 -7.79 -9.93
N LEU A 101 14.86 -7.89 -10.79
CA LEU A 101 14.69 -8.08 -12.23
C LEU A 101 14.46 -9.54 -12.65
N GLY A 102 14.46 -10.49 -11.69
CA GLY A 102 14.24 -11.92 -11.97
C GLY A 102 15.41 -12.64 -12.64
N LEU A 103 16.59 -12.01 -12.70
CA LEU A 103 17.80 -12.62 -13.27
C LEU A 103 18.46 -13.63 -12.32
N LEU A 104 18.15 -13.55 -11.03
CA LEU A 104 18.54 -14.50 -10.00
C LEU A 104 17.29 -15.06 -9.33
N PRO A 105 16.65 -16.10 -9.92
CA PRO A 105 15.46 -16.70 -9.33
C PRO A 105 15.82 -17.46 -8.05
N ASP A 106 15.08 -17.19 -6.97
CA ASP A 106 15.18 -17.96 -5.73
C ASP A 106 14.42 -19.29 -5.90
N ARG A 107 15.16 -20.38 -6.13
CA ARG A 107 14.58 -21.73 -6.14
C ARG A 107 14.49 -22.26 -4.72
N HIS A 108 13.27 -22.53 -4.27
CA HIS A 108 13.02 -23.24 -3.03
C HIS A 108 12.48 -24.63 -3.36
N GLU A 109 13.16 -25.66 -2.88
CA GLU A 109 12.66 -27.04 -2.88
C GLU A 109 12.06 -27.32 -1.52
N HIS A 110 10.74 -27.57 -1.48
CA HIS A 110 10.07 -27.98 -0.26
C HIS A 110 10.10 -29.49 -0.14
N THR A 111 10.55 -29.98 1.00
CA THR A 111 10.51 -31.39 1.37
C THR A 111 9.70 -31.57 2.65
N GLY A 112 9.19 -32.79 2.87
CA GLY A 112 8.59 -33.18 4.13
C GLY A 112 9.62 -33.28 5.24
N ARG A 113 9.15 -33.70 6.43
CA ARG A 113 10.02 -33.83 7.60
C ARG A 113 11.23 -34.70 7.27
N ASN A 114 12.43 -34.19 7.56
CA ASN A 114 13.72 -34.86 7.29
C ASN A 114 13.97 -35.21 5.81
N GLY A 115 13.44 -34.43 4.86
CA GLY A 115 13.62 -34.70 3.43
C GLY A 115 12.69 -35.78 2.88
N ALA A 116 11.73 -36.26 3.68
CA ALA A 116 10.73 -37.22 3.24
C ALA A 116 9.78 -36.62 2.19
N PRO A 117 9.04 -37.44 1.43
CA PRO A 117 7.93 -36.96 0.62
C PRO A 117 6.97 -36.09 1.44
N ILE A 118 6.43 -35.06 0.82
CA ILE A 118 5.42 -34.21 1.47
C ILE A 118 4.19 -35.08 1.72
N GLU A 119 3.88 -35.31 3.00
CA GLU A 119 2.64 -35.97 3.39
C GLU A 119 1.48 -35.02 3.13
N TYR A 120 0.58 -35.40 2.22
CA TYR A 120 -0.70 -34.75 2.06
C TYR A 120 -1.74 -35.52 2.88
N ARG A 121 -2.42 -34.82 3.79
CA ARG A 121 -3.68 -35.33 4.36
C ARG A 121 -4.82 -34.80 3.51
N ASN A 122 -5.63 -35.69 2.98
CA ASN A 122 -6.97 -35.33 2.50
C ASN A 122 -7.80 -35.01 3.74
N LEU A 123 -7.85 -33.74 4.11
CA LEU A 123 -8.78 -33.26 5.12
C LEU A 123 -10.17 -33.27 4.50
N SER A 124 -11.15 -33.72 5.27
CA SER A 124 -12.54 -33.50 4.93
C SER A 124 -12.87 -32.01 4.93
N ASP A 125 -13.90 -31.60 4.18
CA ASP A 125 -14.37 -30.21 4.16
C ASP A 125 -14.69 -29.71 5.58
N GLU A 126 -15.26 -30.59 6.42
CA GLU A 126 -15.56 -30.33 7.83
C GLU A 126 -14.31 -30.00 8.67
N GLU A 127 -13.21 -30.73 8.46
CA GLU A 127 -11.93 -30.48 9.14
C GLU A 127 -11.25 -29.21 8.65
N ILE A 128 -11.40 -28.88 7.35
CA ILE A 128 -10.89 -27.63 6.78
C ILE A 128 -11.64 -26.45 7.42
N GLU A 129 -12.98 -26.50 7.47
CA GLU A 129 -13.80 -25.47 8.09
C GLU A 129 -13.51 -25.31 9.60
N ALA A 130 -13.29 -26.42 10.31
CA ALA A 130 -12.92 -26.39 11.72
C ALA A 130 -11.57 -25.67 11.93
N ARG A 131 -10.59 -25.90 11.05
CA ARG A 131 -9.27 -25.24 11.11
C ARG A 131 -9.35 -23.76 10.74
N ILE A 132 -10.15 -23.40 9.74
CA ILE A 132 -10.38 -22.00 9.37
C ILE A 132 -10.99 -21.26 10.56
N ARG A 133 -12.06 -21.79 11.16
CA ARG A 133 -12.69 -21.21 12.36
C ARG A 133 -11.73 -21.07 13.54
N ALA A 134 -10.91 -22.09 13.80
CA ALA A 134 -9.90 -22.03 14.85
C ALA A 134 -8.84 -20.95 14.57
N HIS A 135 -8.42 -20.78 13.33
CA HIS A 135 -7.46 -19.75 12.93
C HIS A 135 -8.07 -18.34 12.99
N GLU A 136 -9.34 -18.18 12.64
CA GLU A 136 -10.07 -16.91 12.74
C GLU A 136 -10.29 -16.50 14.20
N ALA A 137 -10.68 -17.44 15.07
CA ALA A 137 -10.80 -17.21 16.50
C ALA A 137 -9.44 -16.84 17.13
N ALA A 138 -8.34 -17.49 16.71
CA ALA A 138 -6.99 -17.17 17.17
C ALA A 138 -6.46 -15.82 16.64
N ARG A 139 -7.02 -15.31 15.54
CA ARG A 139 -6.65 -14.00 14.97
C ARG A 139 -7.28 -12.81 15.68
N GLY A 140 -8.16 -13.04 16.67
CA GLY A 140 -8.72 -11.96 17.48
C GLY A 140 -9.35 -10.87 16.62
N VAL A 141 -10.22 -11.23 15.68
CA VAL A 141 -11.17 -10.25 15.15
C VAL A 141 -12.27 -10.12 16.20
N ASP A 142 -12.00 -9.27 17.17
CA ASP A 142 -13.03 -8.58 17.95
C ASP A 142 -13.92 -7.87 16.91
N THR A 143 -15.01 -8.53 16.55
CA THR A 143 -16.07 -7.96 15.71
C THR A 143 -17.10 -7.38 16.66
N ASP A 144 -16.80 -6.19 17.18
CA ASP A 144 -17.79 -5.25 17.71
C ASP A 144 -18.34 -4.36 16.57
#